data_AF-A0A1V5UF10-F1
#
_entry.id   AF-A0A1V5UF10-F1
#
_cell.length_a   1.000
_cell.length_b   1.000
_cell.length_c   1.000
_cell.angle_alpha   90.00
_cell.angle_beta   90.00
_cell.angle_gamma   90.00
#
_symmetry.space_group_name_H-M   'P 1'
#
loop_
_entity.id
_entity.type
_entity.pdbx_description
1 polymer ?
#
loop_
_entity_poly.entity_id
_entity_poly.type
_entity_poly.pdbx_seq_one_letter_code
_entity_poly.pdbx_strand_id
1 'polypeptide(L)'
;MAKNKRNSRSGEQQLNDEYYKDFDFTDTRNFGLFLKKKYVNIDPKRLIKMIPGAISKKELEAMSKRNTKYFIPLKRKQEDYNIFLFMREIKTIEKQWNEEYKPIIDETIKGIVAKKYMVGDDENLQRGIDSPAAANARANFNNMLARQEAEVKKAMVISSMYAQFFHQAAAQLEAITVKVLFLGKVSPSTSLRDSMKGTLHGSKTAFEELDGYEYHNGLYRIWNFIKHNNEDTYQKLKKQFPSVLRKGEYVQGNLAIYYVNFSDKLFQSLFRGLKLFYIDYCAKAFNETLFDSKWNYDSHFINLVKDHIEVIENPLGLDMFSEID
;
A
#
# COMPACT_ATOMS: atom_id res chain seq x y z
N MET A 1 -18.86 -50.47 -13.40
CA MET A 1 -20.18 -50.13 -13.96
C MET A 1 -20.23 -48.64 -14.31
N ALA A 2 -20.80 -48.33 -15.48
CA ALA A 2 -21.21 -47.02 -16.00
C ALA A 2 -20.16 -45.90 -16.18
N LYS A 3 -19.57 -45.84 -17.39
CA LYS A 3 -19.01 -44.61 -17.97
C LYS A 3 -20.17 -43.63 -18.23
N ASN A 4 -20.30 -42.59 -17.41
CA ASN A 4 -21.25 -41.51 -17.67
C ASN A 4 -20.70 -40.61 -18.79
N LYS A 5 -21.24 -40.80 -20.01
CA LYS A 5 -21.15 -39.83 -21.11
C LYS A 5 -21.73 -38.50 -20.62
N ARG A 6 -20.86 -37.51 -20.39
CA ARG A 6 -21.32 -36.11 -20.28
C ARG A 6 -21.82 -35.68 -21.66
N ASN A 7 -23.12 -35.49 -21.76
CA ASN A 7 -23.77 -34.90 -22.92
C ASN A 7 -23.10 -33.56 -23.26
N SER A 8 -22.41 -33.56 -24.39
CA SER A 8 -21.91 -32.38 -25.08
C SER A 8 -23.10 -31.51 -25.48
N ARG A 9 -23.36 -30.43 -24.72
CA ARG A 9 -24.13 -29.29 -25.23
C ARG A 9 -23.20 -28.46 -26.11
N SER A 10 -22.84 -29.01 -27.27
CA SER A 10 -22.26 -28.27 -28.39
C SER A 10 -23.39 -27.51 -29.08
N GLY A 11 -23.84 -26.44 -28.45
CA GLY A 11 -24.47 -25.33 -29.16
C GLY A 11 -23.38 -24.35 -29.60
N GLU A 12 -22.38 -24.84 -30.34
CA GLU A 12 -21.46 -23.96 -31.05
C GLU A 12 -22.27 -23.32 -32.18
N GLN A 13 -22.83 -22.13 -31.93
CA GLN A 13 -23.02 -21.20 -33.02
C GLN A 13 -21.62 -20.89 -33.58
N GLN A 14 -21.26 -21.58 -34.66
CA GLN A 14 -20.12 -21.24 -35.49
C GLN A 14 -20.39 -19.85 -36.08
N LEU A 15 -19.89 -18.82 -35.40
CA LEU A 15 -19.83 -17.47 -35.94
C LEU A 15 -18.73 -17.46 -37.02
N ASN A 16 -19.14 -17.61 -38.29
CA ASN A 16 -18.31 -17.47 -39.48
C ASN A 16 -17.77 -16.03 -39.62
N ASP A 17 -16.62 -15.89 -40.27
CA ASP A 17 -15.91 -14.61 -40.49
C ASP A 17 -16.75 -13.53 -41.20
N GLU A 18 -17.83 -13.91 -41.90
CA GLU A 18 -18.76 -12.97 -42.54
C GLU A 18 -19.62 -12.18 -41.53
N TYR A 19 -19.95 -12.76 -40.37
CA TYR A 19 -20.68 -12.04 -39.29
C TYR A 19 -19.85 -10.90 -38.67
N TYR A 20 -18.56 -10.81 -38.99
CA TYR A 20 -17.63 -9.87 -38.37
C TYR A 20 -17.52 -8.53 -39.13
N LYS A 21 -18.06 -8.41 -40.36
CA LYS A 21 -17.97 -7.19 -41.18
C LYS A 21 -19.08 -6.14 -40.94
N ASP A 22 -20.11 -6.47 -40.17
CA ASP A 22 -21.34 -5.65 -40.08
C ASP A 22 -21.51 -4.84 -38.79
N PHE A 23 -20.49 -4.80 -37.90
CA PHE A 23 -20.59 -4.01 -36.67
C PHE A 23 -20.09 -2.58 -36.89
N ASP A 24 -20.88 -1.61 -36.45
CA ASP A 24 -20.55 -0.19 -36.48
C ASP A 24 -19.27 0.12 -35.68
N PHE A 25 -18.57 1.20 -36.04
CA PHE A 25 -17.35 1.66 -35.37
C PHE A 25 -17.60 2.14 -33.93
N THR A 26 -18.86 2.35 -33.56
CA THR A 26 -19.32 2.68 -32.20
C THR A 26 -19.70 1.44 -31.38
N ASP A 27 -19.79 0.27 -32.02
CA ASP A 27 -20.20 -0.97 -31.36
C ASP A 27 -19.00 -1.70 -30.77
N THR A 28 -19.05 -2.03 -29.47
CA THR A 28 -17.96 -2.75 -28.78
C THR A 28 -17.63 -4.10 -29.43
N ARG A 29 -18.62 -4.74 -30.10
CA ARG A 29 -18.43 -6.01 -30.84
C ARG A 29 -17.51 -5.84 -32.04
N ASN A 30 -17.43 -4.64 -32.61
CA ASN A 30 -16.49 -4.33 -33.69
C ASN A 30 -15.03 -4.42 -33.22
N PHE A 31 -14.77 -4.19 -31.93
CA PHE A 31 -13.45 -4.33 -31.31
C PHE A 31 -13.21 -5.73 -30.72
N GLY A 32 -14.13 -6.67 -30.93
CA GLY A 32 -14.04 -8.03 -30.38
C GLY A 32 -14.48 -8.14 -28.92
N LEU A 33 -15.20 -7.14 -28.40
CA LEU A 33 -15.73 -7.14 -27.04
C LEU A 33 -17.24 -7.47 -27.04
N PHE A 34 -17.58 -8.66 -26.53
CA PHE A 34 -18.94 -9.15 -26.47
C PHE A 34 -19.47 -9.09 -25.04
N LEU A 35 -20.30 -8.10 -24.76
CA LEU A 35 -20.92 -7.90 -23.45
C LEU A 35 -21.99 -8.97 -23.20
N LYS A 36 -21.85 -9.72 -22.10
CA LYS A 36 -22.90 -10.62 -21.58
C LYS A 36 -23.40 -10.08 -20.25
N LYS A 37 -24.58 -10.54 -19.79
CA LYS A 37 -25.21 -10.06 -18.55
C LYS A 37 -24.31 -10.11 -17.30
N LYS A 38 -23.34 -11.03 -17.25
CA LYS A 38 -22.50 -11.26 -16.06
C LYS A 38 -20.99 -11.10 -16.28
N TYR A 39 -20.51 -11.17 -17.51
CA TYR A 39 -19.08 -11.19 -17.83
C TYR A 39 -18.86 -10.68 -19.26
N VAL A 40 -17.61 -10.44 -19.62
CA VAL A 40 -17.24 -10.01 -20.97
C VAL A 40 -16.46 -11.13 -21.68
N ASN A 41 -16.82 -11.39 -22.93
CA ASN A 41 -16.05 -12.25 -23.82
C ASN A 41 -15.20 -11.39 -24.74
N ILE A 42 -13.91 -11.67 -24.81
CA ILE A 42 -12.94 -10.92 -25.60
C ILE A 42 -12.40 -11.81 -26.72
N ASP A 43 -12.43 -11.33 -27.95
CA ASP A 43 -11.65 -11.88 -29.06
C ASP A 43 -10.29 -11.15 -29.12
N PRO A 44 -9.19 -11.75 -28.63
CA PRO A 44 -7.92 -11.04 -28.51
C PRO A 44 -7.31 -10.70 -29.87
N LYS A 45 -7.58 -11.52 -30.90
CA LYS A 45 -7.05 -11.28 -32.25
C LYS A 45 -7.73 -10.05 -32.86
N ARG A 46 -9.04 -9.94 -32.70
CA ARG A 46 -9.81 -8.77 -33.18
C ARG A 46 -9.44 -7.52 -32.39
N LEU A 47 -9.32 -7.62 -31.07
CA LEU A 47 -8.97 -6.49 -30.22
C LEU A 47 -7.60 -5.89 -30.61
N ILE A 48 -6.58 -6.73 -30.83
CA ILE A 48 -5.26 -6.28 -31.28
C ILE A 48 -5.29 -5.68 -32.68
N LYS A 49 -6.11 -6.25 -33.59
CA LYS A 49 -6.25 -5.74 -34.95
C LYS A 49 -6.87 -4.34 -34.98
N MET A 50 -7.90 -4.13 -34.16
CA MET A 50 -8.68 -2.88 -34.15
C MET A 50 -8.03 -1.80 -33.29
N ILE A 51 -7.35 -2.19 -32.21
CA ILE A 51 -6.66 -1.27 -31.30
C ILE A 51 -5.20 -1.73 -31.17
N PRO A 52 -4.32 -1.35 -32.12
CA PRO A 52 -2.91 -1.71 -32.06
C PRO A 52 -2.27 -1.24 -30.75
N GLY A 53 -1.62 -2.15 -30.03
CA GLY A 53 -0.99 -1.85 -28.74
C GLY A 53 -1.91 -1.96 -27.52
N ALA A 54 -3.19 -2.29 -27.69
CA ALA A 54 -4.13 -2.51 -26.58
C ALA A 54 -3.70 -3.62 -25.59
N ILE A 55 -2.97 -4.62 -26.10
CA ILE A 55 -2.55 -5.78 -25.33
C ILE A 55 -1.05 -5.97 -25.54
N SER A 56 -0.30 -6.09 -24.46
CA SER A 56 1.13 -6.42 -24.48
C SER A 56 1.37 -7.89 -24.86
N LYS A 57 2.61 -8.21 -25.28
CA LYS A 57 2.98 -9.60 -25.62
C LYS A 57 2.73 -10.59 -24.46
N LYS A 58 3.05 -10.18 -23.22
CA LYS A 58 2.85 -11.01 -22.02
C LYS A 58 1.36 -11.28 -21.74
N GLU A 59 0.51 -10.27 -21.93
CA GLU A 59 -0.93 -10.41 -21.75
C GLU A 59 -1.51 -11.32 -22.84
N LEU A 60 -1.06 -11.17 -24.09
CA LEU A 60 -1.46 -12.06 -25.18
C LEU A 60 -1.05 -13.52 -24.93
N GLU A 61 0.16 -13.76 -24.43
CA GLU A 61 0.62 -15.09 -24.02
C GLU A 61 -0.28 -15.67 -22.91
N ALA A 62 -0.64 -14.88 -21.90
CA ALA A 62 -1.56 -15.29 -20.84
C ALA A 62 -2.96 -15.61 -21.38
N MET A 63 -3.51 -14.75 -22.26
CA MET A 63 -4.80 -14.96 -22.91
C MET A 63 -4.80 -16.18 -23.84
N SER A 64 -3.65 -16.56 -24.41
CA SER A 64 -3.54 -17.68 -25.35
C SER A 64 -3.56 -19.05 -24.68
N LYS A 65 -3.37 -19.12 -23.35
CA LYS A 65 -3.51 -20.35 -22.56
C LYS A 65 -4.97 -20.81 -22.38
N ARG A 66 -5.92 -20.07 -22.93
CA ARG A 66 -7.35 -20.40 -22.89
C ARG A 66 -7.68 -21.63 -23.75
N ASN A 67 -8.71 -22.37 -23.34
CA ASN A 67 -9.25 -23.51 -24.09
C ASN A 67 -10.42 -23.13 -25.02
N THR A 68 -10.78 -21.85 -25.08
CA THR A 68 -11.95 -21.34 -25.81
C THR A 68 -11.57 -20.29 -26.84
N LYS A 69 -12.42 -20.06 -27.85
CA LYS A 69 -12.20 -18.98 -28.85
C LYS A 69 -12.02 -17.62 -28.17
N TYR A 70 -12.89 -17.32 -27.21
CA TYR A 70 -12.89 -16.07 -26.44
C TYR A 70 -12.12 -16.19 -25.14
N PHE A 71 -11.43 -15.12 -24.78
CA PHE A 71 -10.88 -14.92 -23.44
C PHE A 71 -11.97 -14.36 -22.53
N ILE A 72 -12.04 -14.86 -21.30
CA ILE A 72 -12.96 -14.39 -20.26
C ILE A 72 -12.10 -13.91 -19.10
N PRO A 73 -12.17 -12.63 -18.70
CA PRO A 73 -11.42 -12.12 -17.57
C PRO A 73 -11.74 -12.86 -16.28
N LEU A 74 -10.78 -12.94 -15.37
CA LEU A 74 -10.94 -13.67 -14.11
C LEU A 74 -11.86 -12.94 -13.12
N LYS A 75 -11.89 -11.60 -13.20
CA LYS A 75 -12.63 -10.73 -12.29
C LYS A 75 -13.47 -9.70 -13.05
N ARG A 76 -14.37 -9.01 -12.37
CA ARG A 76 -15.20 -7.96 -13.03
C ARG A 76 -14.55 -6.60 -12.91
N LYS A 77 -14.06 -6.29 -11.71
CA LYS A 77 -13.38 -5.03 -11.38
C LYS A 77 -11.98 -5.30 -10.85
N GLN A 78 -11.14 -4.28 -10.90
CA GLN A 78 -9.81 -4.37 -10.32
C GLN A 78 -9.86 -4.59 -8.81
N GLU A 79 -10.85 -3.99 -8.13
CA GLU A 79 -11.09 -4.13 -6.69
C GLU A 79 -11.49 -5.53 -6.24
N ASP A 80 -11.84 -6.42 -7.17
CA ASP A 80 -12.11 -7.82 -6.86
C ASP A 80 -10.82 -8.65 -6.66
N TYR A 81 -9.65 -8.07 -6.97
CA TYR A 81 -8.35 -8.62 -6.64
C TYR A 81 -7.91 -8.20 -5.24
N ASN A 82 -7.71 -9.18 -4.35
CA ASN A 82 -7.22 -8.96 -3.00
C ASN A 82 -5.82 -8.33 -3.00
N ILE A 83 -4.96 -8.75 -3.93
CA ILE A 83 -3.62 -8.18 -4.08
C ILE A 83 -3.67 -6.69 -4.42
N PHE A 84 -4.64 -6.26 -5.25
CA PHE A 84 -4.81 -4.85 -5.59
C PHE A 84 -5.22 -4.03 -4.37
N LEU A 85 -6.12 -4.56 -3.53
CA LEU A 85 -6.55 -3.89 -2.30
C LEU A 85 -5.37 -3.61 -1.36
N PHE A 86 -4.48 -4.58 -1.14
CA PHE A 86 -3.26 -4.37 -0.35
C PHE A 86 -2.31 -3.36 -1.00
N MET A 87 -2.02 -3.49 -2.29
CA MET A 87 -1.08 -2.59 -2.97
C MET A 87 -1.58 -1.14 -2.96
N ARG A 88 -2.90 -0.95 -3.14
CA ARG A 88 -3.52 0.36 -3.05
C ARG A 88 -3.38 0.94 -1.65
N GLU A 89 -3.65 0.15 -0.61
CA GLU A 89 -3.54 0.63 0.78
C GLU A 89 -2.10 1.04 1.13
N ILE A 90 -1.10 0.21 0.78
CA ILE A 90 0.30 0.55 1.03
C ILE A 90 0.70 1.81 0.28
N LYS A 91 0.25 1.97 -0.98
CA LYS A 91 0.51 3.19 -1.76
C LYS A 91 -0.13 4.42 -1.10
N THR A 92 -1.34 4.29 -0.55
CA THR A 92 -2.01 5.36 0.21
C THR A 92 -1.20 5.73 1.45
N ILE A 93 -0.75 4.75 2.24
CA ILE A 93 0.08 4.98 3.43
C ILE A 93 1.39 5.67 3.06
N GLU A 94 2.09 5.19 2.02
CA GLU A 94 3.32 5.82 1.53
C GLU A 94 3.08 7.26 1.06
N LYS A 95 1.97 7.52 0.38
CA LYS A 95 1.59 8.86 -0.05
C LYS A 95 1.37 9.79 1.16
N GLN A 96 0.56 9.35 2.13
CA GLN A 96 0.32 10.07 3.38
C GLN A 96 1.64 10.39 4.10
N TRP A 97 2.56 9.44 4.18
CA TRP A 97 3.88 9.69 4.78
C TRP A 97 4.63 10.83 4.09
N ASN A 98 4.78 10.72 2.77
CA ASN A 98 5.67 11.58 2.01
C ASN A 98 5.08 12.98 1.73
N GLU A 99 3.77 13.06 1.54
CA GLU A 99 3.09 14.30 1.12
C GLU A 99 2.44 15.05 2.29
N GLU A 100 2.08 14.36 3.38
CA GLU A 100 1.33 14.98 4.49
C GLU A 100 2.14 14.97 5.79
N TYR A 101 2.45 13.79 6.34
CA TYR A 101 3.02 13.70 7.69
C TYR A 101 4.46 14.21 7.75
N LYS A 102 5.34 13.75 6.86
CA LYS A 102 6.74 14.11 6.88
C LYS A 102 6.95 15.63 6.71
N PRO A 103 6.32 16.31 5.72
CA PRO A 103 6.45 17.76 5.59
C PRO A 103 6.02 18.53 6.84
N ILE A 104 4.89 18.16 7.45
CA ILE A 104 4.39 18.79 8.69
C ILE A 104 5.39 18.61 9.85
N ILE A 105 5.95 17.41 9.99
CA ILE A 105 6.94 17.12 11.03
C ILE A 105 8.21 17.94 10.80
N ASP A 106 8.72 17.98 9.56
CA ASP A 106 9.92 18.75 9.20
C ASP A 106 9.73 20.26 9.47
N GLU A 107 8.57 20.82 9.14
CA GLU A 107 8.23 22.21 9.42
C GLU A 107 8.15 22.48 10.92
N THR A 108 7.49 21.59 11.68
CA THR A 108 7.37 21.70 13.14
C THR A 108 8.74 21.71 13.80
N ILE A 109 9.65 20.83 13.38
CA ILE A 109 11.02 20.75 13.91
C ILE A 109 11.82 22.02 13.61
N LYS A 110 11.68 22.57 12.41
CA LYS A 110 12.32 23.83 12.02
C LYS A 110 11.85 25.01 12.88
N GLY A 111 10.59 25.01 13.30
CA GLY A 111 10.02 26.02 14.19
C GLY A 111 10.56 25.99 15.63
N ILE A 112 11.17 24.88 16.07
CA ILE A 112 11.73 24.75 17.42
C ILE A 112 13.11 25.41 17.47
N VAL A 113 13.14 26.67 17.91
CA VAL A 113 14.36 27.47 18.05
C VAL A 113 14.69 27.67 19.52
N ALA A 114 15.98 27.50 19.87
CA ALA A 114 16.46 27.76 21.22
C ALA A 114 16.37 29.26 21.55
N LYS A 115 15.87 29.59 22.75
CA LYS A 115 15.90 30.97 23.25
C LYS A 115 17.35 31.44 23.35
N LYS A 116 17.61 32.65 22.86
CA LYS A 116 18.92 33.31 22.95
C LYS A 116 18.92 34.26 24.13
N TYR A 117 19.83 34.04 25.06
CA TYR A 117 20.12 34.92 26.19
C TYR A 117 21.33 35.80 25.85
N MET A 118 21.20 37.08 26.12
CA MET A 118 22.25 38.09 25.99
C MET A 118 22.69 38.57 27.37
N VAL A 119 23.85 39.22 27.43
CA VAL A 119 24.38 39.80 28.68
C VAL A 119 23.37 40.77 29.30
N GLY A 120 22.66 41.53 28.47
CA GLY A 120 21.63 42.47 28.91
C GLY A 120 20.37 41.85 29.49
N ASP A 121 20.16 40.53 29.35
CA ASP A 121 19.01 39.83 29.93
C ASP A 121 19.24 39.43 31.40
N ASP A 122 20.43 39.68 31.95
CA ASP A 122 20.78 39.31 33.32
C ASP A 122 20.31 40.38 34.33
N GLU A 123 19.34 40.03 35.17
CA GLU A 123 18.77 40.95 36.17
C GLU A 123 19.79 41.43 37.22
N ASN A 124 20.77 40.60 37.57
CA ASN A 124 21.77 40.97 38.57
C ASN A 124 22.75 42.01 38.01
N LEU A 125 23.10 41.93 36.73
CA LEU A 125 23.83 42.99 36.04
C LEU A 125 23.02 44.28 36.00
N GLN A 126 21.74 44.21 35.64
CA GLN A 126 20.85 45.37 35.60
C GLN A 126 20.70 46.05 36.98
N ARG A 127 20.77 45.27 38.06
CA ARG A 127 20.73 45.77 39.45
C ARG A 127 22.10 46.18 40.01
N GLY A 128 23.17 46.08 39.22
CA GLY A 128 24.54 46.42 39.64
C GLY A 128 25.14 45.44 40.67
N ILE A 129 24.56 44.24 40.81
CA ILE A 129 25.03 43.19 41.72
C ILE A 129 26.17 42.40 41.08
N ASP A 130 26.02 42.05 39.79
CA ASP A 130 27.00 41.24 39.05
C ASP A 130 27.84 42.09 38.10
N SER A 131 29.05 41.60 37.80
CA SER A 131 29.92 42.19 36.77
C SER A 131 29.49 41.75 35.36
N PRO A 132 29.84 42.52 34.30
CA PRO A 132 29.59 42.11 32.90
C PRO A 132 30.18 40.72 32.55
N ALA A 133 31.29 40.34 33.17
CA ALA A 133 31.90 39.03 32.99
C ALA A 133 31.05 37.90 33.59
N ALA A 134 30.52 38.09 34.80
CA ALA A 134 29.62 37.14 35.45
C ALA A 134 28.31 36.98 34.68
N ALA A 135 27.73 38.09 34.22
CA ALA A 135 26.52 38.08 33.38
C ALA A 135 26.73 37.39 32.02
N ASN A 136 27.90 37.57 31.40
CA ASN A 136 28.28 36.84 30.19
C ASN A 136 28.38 35.33 30.43
N ALA A 137 29.02 34.90 31.53
CA ALA A 137 29.09 33.49 31.89
C ALA A 137 27.69 32.88 32.10
N ARG A 138 26.78 33.58 32.80
CA ARG A 138 25.38 33.16 32.99
C ARG A 138 24.62 33.08 31.67
N ALA A 139 24.75 34.08 30.79
CA ALA A 139 24.12 34.08 29.47
C ALA A 139 24.59 32.89 28.63
N ASN A 140 25.90 32.57 28.64
CA ASN A 140 26.44 31.40 27.94
C ASN A 140 25.89 30.08 28.50
N PHE A 141 25.81 29.95 29.84
CA PHE A 141 25.22 28.77 30.47
C PHE A 141 23.74 28.60 30.14
N ASN A 142 22.96 29.68 30.20
CA ASN A 142 21.53 29.66 29.83
C ASN A 142 21.33 29.34 28.36
N ASN A 143 22.18 29.85 27.47
CA ASN A 143 22.18 29.49 26.05
C ASN A 143 22.48 28.00 25.83
N MET A 144 23.40 27.42 26.60
CA MET A 144 23.68 25.97 26.55
C MET A 144 22.46 25.16 26.96
N LEU A 145 21.82 25.51 28.09
CA LEU A 145 20.60 24.84 28.56
C LEU A 145 19.45 24.98 27.55
N ALA A 146 19.24 26.17 27.00
CA ALA A 146 18.18 26.41 26.02
C ALA A 146 18.38 25.63 24.71
N ARG A 147 19.64 25.48 24.26
CA ARG A 147 19.97 24.60 23.12
C ARG A 147 19.64 23.15 23.43
N GLN A 148 20.03 22.66 24.61
CA GLN A 148 19.72 21.30 25.02
C GLN A 148 18.21 21.07 25.10
N GLU A 149 17.46 22.00 25.70
CA GLU A 149 16.00 21.92 25.81
C GLU A 149 15.33 21.88 24.43
N ALA A 150 15.80 22.71 23.49
CA ALA A 150 15.30 22.71 22.11
C ALA A 150 15.55 21.36 21.41
N GLU A 151 16.74 20.78 21.56
CA GLU A 151 17.06 19.47 20.97
C GLU A 151 16.24 18.33 21.59
N VAL A 152 16.02 18.35 22.91
CA VAL A 152 15.13 17.39 23.57
C VAL A 152 13.70 17.52 23.05
N LYS A 153 13.18 18.75 22.92
CA LYS A 153 11.84 18.99 22.35
C LYS A 153 11.73 18.47 20.92
N LYS A 154 12.72 18.74 20.06
CA LYS A 154 12.75 18.20 18.69
C LYS A 154 12.73 16.67 18.68
N ALA A 155 13.56 16.02 19.49
CA ALA A 155 13.61 14.57 19.57
C ALA A 155 12.29 13.97 20.05
N MET A 156 11.63 14.59 21.03
CA MET A 156 10.30 14.16 21.50
C MET A 156 9.24 14.29 20.42
N VAL A 157 9.19 15.42 19.71
CA VAL A 157 8.24 15.66 18.61
C VAL A 157 8.44 14.65 17.49
N ILE A 158 9.69 14.42 17.06
CA ILE A 158 10.03 13.40 16.05
C ILE A 158 9.54 12.03 16.50
N SER A 159 9.95 11.57 17.69
CA SER A 159 9.58 10.24 18.18
C SER A 159 8.06 10.05 18.30
N SER A 160 7.34 11.06 18.81
CA SER A 160 5.89 10.99 18.98
C SER A 160 5.15 10.97 17.64
N MET A 161 5.49 11.88 16.72
CA MET A 161 4.81 11.98 15.43
C MET A 161 5.10 10.77 14.53
N TYR A 162 6.35 10.31 14.49
CA TYR A 162 6.71 9.10 13.75
C TYR A 162 6.01 7.86 14.34
N ALA A 163 5.92 7.74 15.67
CA ALA A 163 5.21 6.64 16.31
C ALA A 163 3.70 6.68 16.02
N GLN A 164 3.10 7.86 16.01
CA GLN A 164 1.68 8.03 15.71
C GLN A 164 1.36 7.61 14.27
N PHE A 165 2.18 8.05 13.31
CA PHE A 165 2.05 7.61 11.93
C PHE A 165 2.24 6.09 11.81
N PHE A 166 3.27 5.53 12.48
CA PHE A 166 3.51 4.09 12.48
C PHE A 166 2.31 3.30 13.04
N HIS A 167 1.70 3.78 14.12
CA HIS A 167 0.49 3.19 14.68
C HIS A 167 -0.67 3.19 13.69
N GLN A 168 -0.91 4.33 13.04
CA GLN A 168 -1.96 4.48 12.05
C GLN A 168 -1.73 3.56 10.84
N ALA A 169 -0.50 3.51 10.32
CA ALA A 169 -0.13 2.63 9.21
C ALA A 169 -0.36 1.15 9.57
N ALA A 170 0.07 0.73 10.77
CA ALA A 170 -0.15 -0.64 11.23
C ALA A 170 -1.65 -0.98 11.37
N ALA A 171 -2.45 -0.05 11.92
CA ALA A 171 -3.89 -0.23 12.05
C ALA A 171 -4.61 -0.28 10.69
N GLN A 172 -4.23 0.54 9.72
CA GLN A 172 -4.76 0.50 8.35
C GLN A 172 -4.43 -0.83 7.66
N LEU A 173 -3.21 -1.35 7.84
CA LEU A 173 -2.80 -2.65 7.33
C LEU A 173 -3.58 -3.81 7.98
N GLU A 174 -3.83 -3.74 9.28
CA GLU A 174 -4.68 -4.71 9.97
C GLU A 174 -6.12 -4.65 9.44
N ALA A 175 -6.69 -3.46 9.28
CA ALA A 175 -8.04 -3.26 8.77
C ALA A 175 -8.21 -3.78 7.34
N ILE A 176 -7.26 -3.51 6.43
CA ILE A 176 -7.32 -4.04 5.07
C ILE A 176 -7.14 -5.56 5.04
N THR A 177 -6.32 -6.13 5.93
CA THR A 177 -6.17 -7.58 6.06
C THR A 177 -7.50 -8.22 6.50
N VAL A 178 -8.16 -7.66 7.52
CA VAL A 178 -9.50 -8.10 7.95
C VAL A 178 -10.50 -8.04 6.80
N LYS A 179 -10.52 -6.93 6.04
CA LYS A 179 -11.40 -6.77 4.88
C LYS A 179 -11.15 -7.85 3.82
N VAL A 180 -9.89 -8.14 3.48
CA VAL A 180 -9.52 -9.17 2.51
C VAL A 180 -9.95 -10.56 2.98
N LEU A 181 -9.72 -10.89 4.25
CA LEU A 181 -10.15 -12.17 4.82
C LEU A 181 -11.68 -12.31 4.81
N PHE A 182 -12.41 -11.24 5.12
CA PHE A 182 -13.86 -11.21 5.03
C PHE A 182 -14.36 -11.45 3.60
N LEU A 183 -13.79 -10.76 2.60
CA LEU A 183 -14.10 -10.96 1.19
C LEU A 183 -13.75 -12.38 0.71
N GLY A 184 -12.67 -12.95 1.25
CA GLY A 184 -12.27 -14.34 1.05
C GLY A 184 -13.14 -15.37 1.77
N LYS A 185 -14.18 -14.94 2.50
CA LYS A 185 -15.09 -15.78 3.30
C LYS A 185 -14.37 -16.65 4.32
N VAL A 186 -13.29 -16.12 4.89
CA VAL A 186 -12.48 -16.83 5.88
C VAL A 186 -13.17 -16.72 7.24
N SER A 187 -13.33 -17.85 7.92
CA SER A 187 -13.89 -17.86 9.27
C SER A 187 -12.99 -17.04 10.21
N PRO A 188 -13.55 -16.13 11.01
CA PRO A 188 -12.78 -15.38 11.99
C PRO A 188 -12.17 -16.34 13.02
N SER A 189 -10.91 -16.12 13.35
CA SER A 189 -10.21 -16.84 14.41
C SER A 189 -9.85 -15.88 15.55
N THR A 190 -9.25 -16.39 16.63
CA THR A 190 -8.87 -15.60 17.80
C THR A 190 -7.82 -14.52 17.48
N SER A 191 -7.02 -14.70 16.43
CA SER A 191 -6.04 -13.69 15.99
C SER A 191 -6.01 -13.52 14.48
N LEU A 192 -5.75 -12.30 14.00
CA LEU A 192 -5.64 -12.04 12.56
C LEU A 192 -4.61 -12.94 11.87
N ARG A 193 -3.47 -13.17 12.55
CA ARG A 193 -2.39 -14.00 12.04
C ARG A 193 -2.84 -15.45 11.87
N ASP A 194 -3.62 -15.99 12.80
CA ASP A 194 -4.12 -17.36 12.71
C ASP A 194 -5.14 -17.47 11.57
N SER A 195 -5.95 -16.44 11.33
CA SER A 195 -6.83 -16.39 10.17
C SER A 195 -6.04 -16.37 8.85
N MET A 196 -4.95 -15.60 8.75
CA MET A 196 -4.07 -15.63 7.57
C MET A 196 -3.35 -16.96 7.38
N LYS A 197 -2.93 -17.62 8.46
CA LYS A 197 -2.39 -18.98 8.40
C LYS A 197 -3.45 -19.97 7.90
N GLY A 198 -4.69 -19.82 8.37
CA GLY A 198 -5.84 -20.59 7.93
C GLY A 198 -6.13 -20.46 6.43
N THR A 199 -5.89 -19.30 5.82
CA THR A 199 -6.06 -19.15 4.35
C THR A 199 -4.98 -19.84 3.52
N LEU A 200 -3.85 -20.18 4.13
CA LEU A 200 -2.77 -20.89 3.45
C LEU A 200 -2.98 -22.41 3.46
N HIS A 201 -4.07 -22.91 4.07
CA HIS A 201 -4.40 -24.35 4.10
C HIS A 201 -4.69 -24.85 2.67
N GLY A 202 -3.66 -25.43 2.04
CA GLY A 202 -3.68 -25.84 0.63
C GLY A 202 -2.42 -25.40 -0.13
N SER A 203 -1.73 -24.37 0.36
CA SER A 203 -0.37 -24.06 -0.06
C SER A 203 0.62 -24.96 0.68
N LYS A 204 1.71 -25.36 0.02
CA LYS A 204 2.80 -26.13 0.64
C LYS A 204 3.77 -25.24 1.44
N THR A 205 3.50 -23.95 1.52
CA THR A 205 4.42 -22.94 2.06
C THR A 205 3.93 -22.51 3.44
N ALA A 206 4.82 -22.56 4.44
CA ALA A 206 4.50 -22.05 5.76
C ALA A 206 4.38 -20.51 5.74
N PHE A 207 3.60 -19.94 6.65
CA PHE A 207 3.42 -18.48 6.73
C PHE A 207 4.74 -17.73 6.96
N GLU A 208 5.63 -18.34 7.73
CA GLU A 208 6.97 -17.84 8.03
C GLU A 208 7.94 -17.93 6.83
N GLU A 209 7.61 -18.72 5.81
CA GLU A 209 8.40 -18.91 4.58
C GLU A 209 7.97 -17.95 3.45
N LEU A 210 6.92 -17.15 3.66
CA LEU A 210 6.48 -16.16 2.68
C LEU A 210 7.55 -15.09 2.46
N ASP A 211 7.71 -14.67 1.20
CA ASP A 211 8.65 -13.61 0.84
C ASP A 211 8.33 -12.34 1.62
N GLY A 212 9.31 -11.73 2.29
CA GLY A 212 9.09 -10.51 3.07
C GLY A 212 8.37 -10.71 4.42
N TYR A 213 8.16 -11.95 4.87
CA TYR A 213 7.62 -12.26 6.21
C TYR A 213 8.39 -11.54 7.33
N GLU A 214 9.71 -11.38 7.20
CA GLU A 214 10.53 -10.66 8.17
C GLU A 214 10.04 -9.22 8.40
N TYR A 215 9.58 -8.51 7.37
CA TYR A 215 9.09 -7.14 7.47
C TYR A 215 7.69 -7.09 8.06
N HIS A 216 6.83 -8.05 7.70
CA HIS A 216 5.51 -8.21 8.32
C HIS A 216 5.65 -8.50 9.82
N ASN A 217 6.49 -9.48 10.19
CA ASN A 217 6.75 -9.77 11.60
C ASN A 217 7.42 -8.57 12.31
N GLY A 218 8.36 -7.89 11.65
CA GLY A 218 8.99 -6.67 12.14
C GLY A 218 8.00 -5.57 12.47
N LEU A 219 7.04 -5.28 11.56
CA LEU A 219 5.95 -4.33 11.80
C LEU A 219 5.20 -4.66 13.09
N TYR A 220 4.71 -5.90 13.25
CA TYR A 220 3.96 -6.29 14.44
C TYR A 220 4.81 -6.29 15.71
N ARG A 221 6.10 -6.62 15.65
CA ARG A 221 7.00 -6.57 16.81
C ARG A 221 7.21 -5.14 17.29
N ILE A 222 7.51 -4.22 16.37
CA ILE A 222 7.63 -2.80 16.67
C ILE A 222 6.31 -2.28 17.22
N TRP A 223 5.20 -2.58 16.54
CA TRP A 223 3.89 -2.10 16.94
C TRP A 223 3.46 -2.59 18.33
N ASN A 224 3.70 -3.87 18.63
CA ASN A 224 3.39 -4.45 19.93
C ASN A 224 4.26 -3.86 21.05
N PHE A 225 5.53 -3.58 20.79
CA PHE A 225 6.40 -2.90 21.76
C PHE A 225 5.87 -1.50 22.08
N ILE A 226 5.50 -0.73 21.05
CA ILE A 226 4.95 0.61 21.26
C ILE A 226 3.59 0.55 21.99
N LYS A 227 2.70 -0.38 21.63
CA LYS A 227 1.37 -0.54 22.26
C LYS A 227 1.44 -0.96 23.73
N HIS A 228 2.31 -1.92 24.06
CA HIS A 228 2.28 -2.57 25.38
C HIS A 228 3.37 -2.09 26.33
N ASN A 229 4.39 -1.39 25.84
CA ASN A 229 5.39 -0.69 26.63
C ASN A 229 5.99 -1.54 27.77
N ASN A 230 6.44 -2.76 27.46
CA ASN A 230 6.93 -3.69 28.47
C ASN A 230 8.21 -4.43 28.05
N GLU A 231 8.93 -4.93 29.05
CA GLU A 231 10.22 -5.62 28.90
C GLU A 231 10.13 -6.84 27.99
N ASP A 232 9.07 -7.64 28.07
CA ASP A 232 8.91 -8.83 27.23
C ASP A 232 8.82 -8.49 25.73
N THR A 233 8.04 -7.48 25.38
CA THR A 233 7.94 -7.00 24.00
C THR A 233 9.23 -6.36 23.51
N TYR A 234 9.95 -5.64 24.39
CA TYR A 234 11.28 -5.11 24.11
C TYR A 234 12.30 -6.22 23.82
N GLN A 235 12.42 -7.22 24.69
CA GLN A 235 13.38 -8.32 24.52
C GLN A 235 13.10 -9.13 23.25
N LYS A 236 11.83 -9.36 22.93
CA LYS A 236 11.42 -10.01 21.66
C LYS A 236 11.84 -9.17 20.45
N LEU A 237 11.66 -7.85 20.50
CA LEU A 237 12.07 -6.94 19.43
C LEU A 237 13.60 -6.89 19.30
N LYS A 238 14.33 -6.75 20.42
CA LYS A 238 15.79 -6.71 20.48
C LYS A 238 16.43 -7.98 19.92
N LYS A 239 15.87 -9.15 20.24
CA LYS A 239 16.39 -10.43 19.76
C LYS A 239 16.25 -10.61 18.24
N GLN A 240 15.15 -10.16 17.66
CA GLN A 240 14.84 -10.41 16.24
C GLN A 240 15.25 -9.25 15.33
N PHE A 241 15.12 -8.02 15.80
CA PHE A 241 15.32 -6.80 15.01
C PHE A 241 16.10 -5.74 15.81
N PRO A 242 17.34 -6.02 16.26
CA PRO A 242 18.10 -5.07 17.09
C PRO A 242 18.40 -3.74 16.37
N SER A 243 18.49 -3.75 15.03
CA SER A 243 18.77 -2.55 14.22
C SER A 243 17.66 -1.49 14.26
N VAL A 244 16.44 -1.86 14.68
CA VAL A 244 15.31 -0.92 14.79
C VAL A 244 15.27 -0.21 16.14
N LEU A 245 16.17 -0.57 17.07
CA LEU A 245 16.29 0.04 18.38
C LEU A 245 17.39 1.11 18.39
N ARG A 246 17.19 2.15 19.21
CA ARG A 246 18.25 3.11 19.52
C ARG A 246 19.27 2.49 20.46
N LYS A 247 20.47 3.08 20.52
CA LYS A 247 21.48 2.68 21.50
C LYS A 247 20.98 2.96 22.91
N GLY A 248 21.05 1.97 23.78
CA GLY A 248 20.59 2.02 25.16
C GLY A 248 19.72 0.81 25.52
N GLU A 249 19.48 0.61 26.81
CA GLU A 249 18.55 -0.41 27.29
C GLU A 249 17.22 0.21 27.68
N TYR A 250 16.13 -0.47 27.29
CA TYR A 250 14.80 -0.11 27.74
C TYR A 250 14.73 -0.22 29.26
N VAL A 251 14.03 0.75 29.87
CA VAL A 251 13.74 0.74 31.30
C VAL A 251 12.23 0.71 31.43
N GLN A 252 11.72 -0.33 32.09
CA GLN A 252 10.29 -0.54 32.33
C GLN A 252 9.65 0.72 32.91
N GLY A 253 8.59 1.22 32.25
CA GLY A 253 7.87 2.43 32.64
C GLY A 253 8.22 3.65 31.80
N ASN A 254 9.37 3.66 31.12
CA ASN A 254 9.66 4.68 30.10
C ASN A 254 8.84 4.42 28.85
N LEU A 255 8.60 5.46 28.03
CA LEU A 255 7.86 5.29 26.78
C LEU A 255 8.72 4.62 25.69
N ALA A 256 8.21 3.53 25.12
CA ALA A 256 8.85 2.72 24.08
C ALA A 256 9.22 3.51 22.83
N ILE A 257 8.48 4.58 22.51
CA ILE A 257 8.73 5.44 21.33
C ILE A 257 10.12 6.10 21.36
N TYR A 258 10.73 6.26 22.55
CA TYR A 258 12.07 6.82 22.68
C TYR A 258 13.17 5.79 22.41
N TYR A 259 12.84 4.51 22.40
CA TYR A 259 13.77 3.40 22.19
C TYR A 259 13.72 2.85 20.77
N VAL A 260 12.70 3.20 19.99
CA VAL A 260 12.62 2.84 18.56
C VAL A 260 13.36 3.88 17.71
N ASN A 261 14.20 3.40 16.79
CA ASN A 261 14.92 4.21 15.82
C ASN A 261 14.04 4.49 14.59
N PHE A 262 13.01 5.29 14.79
CA PHE A 262 12.17 5.77 13.70
C PHE A 262 12.98 6.60 12.70
N SER A 263 12.92 6.21 11.43
CA SER A 263 13.59 6.91 10.34
C SER A 263 12.86 6.67 9.02
N ASP A 264 13.04 7.56 8.06
CA ASP A 264 12.46 7.40 6.72
C ASP A 264 12.93 6.09 6.07
N LYS A 265 14.18 5.71 6.31
CA LYS A 265 14.75 4.44 5.84
C LYS A 265 14.00 3.22 6.40
N LEU A 266 13.60 3.28 7.68
CA LEU A 266 12.80 2.23 8.31
C LEU A 266 11.43 2.11 7.63
N PHE A 267 10.74 3.23 7.39
CA PHE A 267 9.44 3.21 6.71
C PHE A 267 9.55 2.69 5.27
N GLN A 268 10.51 3.19 4.50
CA GLN A 268 10.70 2.77 3.11
C GLN A 268 11.03 1.28 3.00
N SER A 269 11.93 0.76 3.84
CA SER A 269 12.28 -0.66 3.83
C SER A 269 11.10 -1.52 4.25
N LEU A 270 10.36 -1.09 5.29
CA LEU A 270 9.21 -1.80 5.81
C LEU A 270 8.06 -1.85 4.79
N PHE A 271 7.68 -0.74 4.15
CA PHE A 271 6.63 -0.74 3.13
C PHE A 271 7.01 -1.53 1.88
N ARG A 272 8.28 -1.47 1.45
CA ARG A 272 8.78 -2.32 0.36
C ARG A 272 8.68 -3.80 0.71
N GLY A 273 9.10 -4.18 1.91
CA GLY A 273 9.04 -5.56 2.38
C GLY A 273 7.61 -6.07 2.57
N LEU A 274 6.72 -5.23 3.08
CA LEU A 274 5.29 -5.54 3.19
C LEU A 274 4.65 -5.76 1.82
N LYS A 275 5.02 -4.99 0.80
CA LYS A 275 4.54 -5.23 -0.57
C LYS A 275 4.90 -6.64 -1.03
N LEU A 276 6.15 -7.06 -0.85
CA LEU A 276 6.59 -8.42 -1.18
C LEU A 276 5.76 -9.47 -0.44
N PHE A 277 5.56 -9.27 0.86
CA PHE A 277 4.75 -10.15 1.70
C PHE A 277 3.32 -10.31 1.22
N TYR A 278 2.62 -9.21 0.97
CA TYR A 278 1.23 -9.31 0.52
C TYR A 278 1.10 -9.81 -0.92
N ILE A 279 2.11 -9.58 -1.78
CA ILE A 279 2.15 -10.16 -3.13
C ILE A 279 2.26 -11.69 -3.04
N ASP A 280 3.22 -12.22 -2.30
CA ASP A 280 3.42 -13.67 -2.17
C ASP A 280 2.26 -14.32 -1.40
N TYR A 281 1.80 -13.69 -0.31
CA TYR A 281 0.61 -14.15 0.41
C TYR A 281 -0.61 -14.28 -0.50
N CYS A 282 -0.92 -13.27 -1.34
CA CYS A 282 -2.06 -13.36 -2.24
C CYS A 282 -1.87 -14.40 -3.35
N ALA A 283 -0.63 -14.58 -3.82
CA ALA A 283 -0.30 -15.63 -4.80
C ALA A 283 -0.53 -17.02 -4.22
N LYS A 284 -0.20 -17.27 -2.94
CA LYS A 284 -0.37 -18.58 -2.29
C LYS A 284 -1.78 -18.81 -1.75
N ALA A 285 -2.41 -17.80 -1.16
CA ALA A 285 -3.71 -17.92 -0.51
C ALA A 285 -4.89 -17.80 -1.49
N PHE A 286 -4.78 -16.93 -2.50
CA PHE A 286 -5.88 -16.61 -3.41
C PHE A 286 -5.58 -16.96 -4.88
N ASN A 287 -4.37 -17.45 -5.18
CA ASN A 287 -3.91 -17.71 -6.55
C ASN A 287 -4.00 -16.47 -7.45
N GLU A 288 -3.71 -15.29 -6.88
CA GLU A 288 -3.73 -14.01 -7.57
C GLU A 288 -2.32 -13.49 -7.81
N THR A 289 -2.03 -12.99 -9.01
CA THR A 289 -0.75 -12.36 -9.33
C THR A 289 -0.88 -10.86 -9.50
N LEU A 290 0.18 -10.11 -9.20
CA LEU A 290 0.21 -8.67 -9.42
C LEU A 290 0.04 -8.34 -10.91
N PHE A 291 0.58 -9.20 -11.80
CA PHE A 291 0.44 -9.06 -13.23
C PHE A 291 -1.02 -9.12 -13.67
N ASP A 292 -1.76 -10.16 -13.28
CA ASP A 292 -3.17 -10.31 -13.67
C ASP A 292 -4.04 -9.19 -13.10
N SER A 293 -3.76 -8.73 -11.88
CA SER A 293 -4.53 -7.66 -11.24
C SER A 293 -4.50 -6.31 -11.99
N LYS A 294 -3.60 -6.13 -12.96
CA LYS A 294 -3.50 -4.87 -13.73
C LYS A 294 -4.47 -4.79 -14.90
N TRP A 295 -4.85 -5.92 -15.48
CA TRP A 295 -5.57 -5.96 -16.77
C TRP A 295 -6.66 -7.03 -16.86
N ASN A 296 -6.58 -8.11 -16.07
CA ASN A 296 -7.42 -9.30 -16.23
C ASN A 296 -8.78 -9.17 -15.52
N TYR A 297 -9.51 -8.10 -15.82
CA TYR A 297 -10.86 -7.86 -15.32
C TYR A 297 -11.77 -7.20 -16.37
N ASP A 298 -13.08 -7.46 -16.31
CA ASP A 298 -14.05 -6.98 -17.30
C ASP A 298 -13.94 -5.47 -17.58
N SER A 299 -13.93 -4.64 -16.53
CA SER A 299 -13.91 -3.17 -16.68
C SER A 299 -12.67 -2.65 -17.41
N HIS A 300 -11.54 -3.36 -17.36
CA HIS A 300 -10.32 -2.97 -18.09
C HIS A 300 -10.60 -2.88 -19.59
N PHE A 301 -11.15 -3.95 -20.15
CA PHE A 301 -11.42 -4.07 -21.57
C PHE A 301 -12.62 -3.24 -22.01
N ILE A 302 -13.62 -3.08 -21.14
CA ILE A 302 -14.74 -2.17 -21.40
C ILE A 302 -14.23 -0.74 -21.53
N ASN A 303 -13.43 -0.26 -20.59
CA ASN A 303 -12.89 1.09 -20.63
C ASN A 303 -11.97 1.27 -21.83
N LEU A 304 -11.05 0.33 -22.08
CA LEU A 304 -10.15 0.38 -23.23
C LEU A 304 -10.89 0.55 -24.58
N VAL A 305 -11.99 -0.19 -24.77
CA VAL A 305 -12.80 -0.08 -26.00
C VAL A 305 -13.61 1.20 -26.03
N LYS A 306 -14.17 1.64 -24.90
CA LYS A 306 -14.91 2.91 -24.80
C LYS A 306 -14.02 4.11 -25.08
N ASP A 307 -12.84 4.17 -24.47
CA ASP A 307 -11.88 5.25 -24.68
C ASP A 307 -11.48 5.31 -26.16
N HIS A 308 -11.36 4.17 -26.82
CA HIS A 308 -11.05 4.12 -28.25
C HIS A 308 -12.21 4.56 -29.14
N ILE A 309 -13.46 4.18 -28.79
CA ILE A 309 -14.66 4.68 -29.48
C ILE A 309 -14.77 6.20 -29.31
N GLU A 310 -14.52 6.72 -28.11
CA GLU A 310 -14.53 8.16 -27.83
C GLU A 310 -13.50 8.91 -28.68
N VAL A 311 -12.29 8.37 -28.86
CA VAL A 311 -11.29 8.95 -29.76
C VAL A 311 -11.75 8.95 -31.22
N ILE A 312 -12.53 7.95 -31.64
CA ILE A 312 -13.10 7.90 -33.01
C ILE A 312 -14.25 8.90 -33.17
N GLU A 313 -15.16 8.97 -32.21
CA GLU A 313 -16.35 9.83 -32.24
C GLU A 313 -16.00 11.30 -31.98
N ASN A 314 -15.02 11.55 -31.11
CA ASN A 314 -14.57 12.87 -30.70
C ASN A 314 -13.03 12.98 -30.75
N PRO A 315 -12.43 12.98 -31.95
CA PRO A 315 -10.97 12.99 -32.11
C PRO A 315 -10.30 14.27 -31.60
N LEU A 316 -11.07 15.35 -31.41
CA LEU A 316 -10.60 16.63 -30.90
C LEU A 316 -10.80 16.77 -29.38
N GLY A 317 -11.46 15.80 -28.72
CA GLY A 317 -11.75 15.86 -27.28
C GLY A 317 -12.55 17.09 -26.87
N LEU A 318 -13.34 17.65 -27.78
CA LEU A 318 -14.16 18.82 -27.52
C LEU A 318 -15.36 18.37 -26.69
N ASP A 319 -15.55 18.96 -25.51
CA ASP A 319 -16.80 18.78 -24.76
C ASP A 319 -17.95 19.25 -25.64
N MET A 320 -18.72 18.30 -26.18
CA MET A 320 -19.87 18.56 -27.08
C MET A 320 -21.00 19.36 -26.39
N PHE A 321 -20.79 19.82 -25.15
CA PHE A 321 -21.76 20.54 -24.31
C PHE A 321 -21.12 21.64 -23.43
N SER A 322 -19.92 22.14 -23.72
CA SER A 322 -19.37 23.29 -22.98
C SER A 322 -20.01 24.65 -23.35
N GLU A 323 -20.95 24.66 -24.30
CA GLU A 323 -21.71 25.83 -24.70
C GLU A 323 -23.20 25.53 -24.87
N ILE A 324 -23.88 25.00 -23.84
CA ILE A 324 -25.32 25.23 -23.68
C ILE A 324 -25.60 25.56 -22.21
N ASP A 325 -25.84 26.87 -22.02
CA ASP A 325 -26.24 27.68 -20.84
C ASP A 325 -25.16 28.16 -19.87
#